data_AF-A0A225M8A3-F1
#
_entry.id   AF-A0A225M8A3-F1
#
_cell.length_a   1.000
_cell.length_b   1.000
_cell.length_c   1.000
_cell.angle_alpha   90.00
_cell.angle_beta   90.00
_cell.angle_gamma   90.00
#
_symmetry.space_group_name_H-M   'P 1'
#
loop_
_entity.id
_entity.type
_entity.pdbx_description
1 polymer ?
#
loop_
_entity_poly.entity_id
_entity_poly.type
_entity_poly.pdbx_seq_one_letter_code
_entity_poly.pdbx_strand_id
1 'polypeptide(L)'
;MIQPLRSEAEPDVPVPEPVPAPKGLGATLKSLREANQFTLGDVSARLKFSARQIEALEAERWDELPRGAPLRGFVKNYGRYLGTDVDVLVTLLDSQVGSTGARPIPMSVPASLGAADLSVQGEPVHRPWGWLIIILILLIVVGFYAVERGWVPDTWLVFDWLKSLKK
;
A
#
# COMPACT_ATOMS: atom_id res chain seq x y z
N MET A 1 -57.88 -40.19 -20.89
CA MET A 1 -57.21 -38.97 -21.38
C MET A 1 -56.33 -38.45 -20.25
N ILE A 2 -55.02 -38.64 -20.31
CA ILE A 2 -54.07 -38.11 -19.32
C ILE A 2 -53.22 -37.07 -20.07
N GLN A 3 -53.36 -35.79 -19.70
CA GLN A 3 -52.53 -34.71 -20.25
C GLN A 3 -51.10 -34.86 -19.73
N PRO A 4 -50.06 -34.79 -20.59
CA PRO A 4 -48.69 -34.67 -20.12
C PRO A 4 -48.45 -33.26 -19.59
N LEU A 5 -47.74 -33.19 -18.47
CA LEU A 5 -47.33 -31.99 -17.77
C LEU A 5 -46.60 -31.03 -18.72
N ARG A 6 -47.06 -29.78 -18.76
CA ARG A 6 -46.43 -28.66 -19.44
C ARG A 6 -45.02 -28.50 -18.88
N SER A 7 -44.02 -28.74 -19.73
CA SER A 7 -42.63 -28.35 -19.50
C SER A 7 -42.60 -26.82 -19.42
N GLU A 8 -42.74 -26.29 -18.22
CA GLU A 8 -42.44 -24.90 -17.92
C GLU A 8 -40.97 -24.70 -18.29
N ALA A 9 -40.72 -23.93 -19.35
CA ALA A 9 -39.38 -23.55 -19.75
C ALA A 9 -38.75 -22.83 -18.57
N GLU A 10 -37.80 -23.50 -17.92
CA GLU A 10 -36.89 -22.89 -16.96
C GLU A 10 -36.29 -21.65 -17.65
N PRO A 11 -36.43 -20.44 -17.08
CA PRO A 11 -35.89 -19.25 -17.70
C PRO A 11 -34.39 -19.46 -17.91
N ASP A 12 -33.94 -19.25 -19.14
CA ASP A 12 -32.53 -19.22 -19.56
C ASP A 12 -31.83 -18.09 -18.80
N VAL A 13 -31.46 -18.37 -17.55
CA VAL A 13 -30.57 -17.51 -16.76
C VAL A 13 -29.22 -17.65 -17.43
N PRO A 14 -28.66 -16.58 -18.03
CA PRO A 14 -27.33 -16.65 -18.61
C PRO A 14 -26.38 -17.04 -17.47
N VAL A 15 -25.85 -18.27 -17.54
CA VAL A 15 -24.78 -18.71 -16.67
C VAL A 15 -23.67 -17.68 -16.83
N PRO A 16 -23.27 -16.93 -15.80
CA PRO A 16 -22.20 -15.96 -15.95
C PRO A 16 -20.98 -16.72 -16.43
N GLU A 17 -20.52 -16.43 -17.65
CA GLU A 17 -19.31 -17.02 -18.19
C GLU A 17 -18.18 -16.79 -17.17
N PRO A 18 -17.33 -17.79 -16.90
CA PRO A 18 -16.22 -17.63 -15.99
C PRO A 18 -15.32 -16.52 -16.53
N VAL A 19 -15.36 -15.36 -15.86
CA VAL A 19 -14.51 -14.22 -16.18
C VAL A 19 -13.08 -14.74 -16.28
N PRO A 20 -12.41 -14.61 -17.44
CA PRO A 20 -11.07 -15.15 -17.60
C PRO A 20 -10.18 -14.59 -16.50
N ALA A 21 -9.52 -15.48 -15.75
CA ALA A 21 -8.64 -15.09 -14.67
C ALA A 21 -7.66 -14.02 -15.18
N PRO A 22 -7.49 -12.89 -14.47
CA PRO A 22 -6.62 -11.81 -14.92
C PRO A 22 -5.22 -12.37 -15.11
N LYS A 23 -4.72 -12.34 -16.35
CA LYS A 23 -3.37 -12.78 -16.69
C LYS A 23 -2.41 -11.60 -16.46
N GLY A 24 -1.43 -11.78 -15.59
CA GLY A 24 -0.40 -10.79 -15.32
C GLY A 24 -0.68 -9.90 -14.10
N LEU A 25 0.33 -9.14 -13.71
CA LEU A 25 0.27 -8.21 -12.56
C LEU A 25 -0.72 -7.08 -12.81
N GLY A 26 -0.66 -6.44 -13.98
CA GLY A 26 -1.46 -5.26 -14.29
C GLY A 26 -2.95 -5.57 -14.33
N ALA A 27 -3.32 -6.67 -14.99
CA ALA A 27 -4.69 -7.17 -15.02
C ALA A 27 -5.19 -7.53 -13.61
N THR A 28 -4.33 -8.13 -12.78
CA THR A 28 -4.66 -8.47 -11.39
C THR A 28 -4.95 -7.21 -10.58
N LEU A 29 -4.07 -6.21 -10.63
CA LEU A 29 -4.24 -4.93 -9.94
C LEU A 29 -5.51 -4.21 -10.40
N LYS A 30 -5.78 -4.19 -11.71
CA LYS A 30 -7.00 -3.60 -12.28
C LYS A 30 -8.25 -4.29 -11.75
N SER A 31 -8.29 -5.63 -11.79
CA SER A 31 -9.43 -6.40 -11.31
C SER A 31 -9.71 -6.16 -9.82
N LEU A 32 -8.66 -6.09 -9.00
CA LEU A 32 -8.77 -5.78 -7.58
C LEU A 32 -9.25 -4.35 -7.33
N ARG A 33 -8.77 -3.37 -8.10
CA ARG A 33 -9.24 -1.99 -8.03
C ARG A 33 -10.74 -1.91 -8.33
N GLU A 34 -11.17 -2.55 -9.40
CA GLU A 34 -12.58 -2.57 -9.83
C GLU A 34 -13.47 -3.33 -8.83
N ALA A 35 -12.99 -4.44 -8.26
CA ALA A 35 -13.68 -5.17 -7.20
C ALA A 35 -13.87 -4.33 -5.92
N ASN A 36 -12.92 -3.46 -5.61
CA ASN A 36 -13.03 -2.49 -4.51
C ASN A 36 -13.79 -1.20 -4.90
N GLN A 37 -14.31 -1.12 -6.13
CA GLN A 37 -15.02 0.05 -6.67
C GLN A 37 -14.20 1.36 -6.65
N PHE A 38 -12.87 1.27 -6.69
CA PHE A 38 -12.01 2.45 -6.75
C PHE A 38 -11.82 2.93 -8.19
N THR A 39 -11.91 4.25 -8.39
CA THR A 39 -11.55 4.88 -9.66
C THR A 39 -10.04 5.08 -9.76
N LEU A 40 -9.49 5.27 -10.96
CA LEU A 40 -8.08 5.65 -11.14
C LEU A 40 -7.73 6.93 -10.36
N GLY A 41 -8.68 7.86 -10.23
CA GLY A 41 -8.52 9.10 -9.47
C GLY A 41 -8.36 8.86 -7.96
N ASP A 42 -9.16 7.94 -7.40
CA ASP A 42 -9.08 7.59 -5.96
C ASP A 42 -7.72 6.98 -5.62
N VAL A 43 -7.27 6.04 -6.46
CA VAL A 43 -5.96 5.41 -6.28
C VAL A 43 -4.84 6.44 -6.46
N SER A 44 -4.95 7.32 -7.46
CA SER A 44 -3.97 8.38 -7.73
C SER A 44 -3.82 9.34 -6.55
N ALA A 45 -4.94 9.81 -5.99
CA ALA A 45 -4.97 10.67 -4.82
C ALA A 45 -4.38 9.98 -3.59
N ARG A 46 -4.65 8.68 -3.40
CA ARG A 46 -4.18 7.93 -2.23
C ARG A 46 -2.69 7.58 -2.31
N LEU A 47 -2.23 7.09 -3.46
CA LEU A 47 -0.86 6.60 -3.63
C LEU A 47 0.13 7.68 -4.03
N LYS A 48 -0.34 8.89 -4.38
CA LYS A 48 0.46 10.02 -4.88
C LYS A 48 1.23 9.72 -6.17
N PHE A 49 0.70 8.82 -6.99
CA PHE A 49 1.15 8.59 -8.37
C PHE A 49 0.15 9.21 -9.33
N SER A 50 0.60 9.69 -10.49
CA SER A 50 -0.32 10.24 -11.49
C SER A 50 -1.26 9.15 -12.02
N ALA A 51 -2.48 9.51 -12.39
CA ALA A 51 -3.44 8.57 -13.00
C ALA A 51 -2.83 7.84 -14.22
N ARG A 52 -1.99 8.53 -15.00
CA ARG A 52 -1.25 7.94 -16.12
C ARG A 52 -0.29 6.84 -15.68
N GLN A 53 0.41 7.00 -14.55
CA GLN A 53 1.29 5.95 -14.02
C GLN A 53 0.52 4.75 -13.49
N ILE A 54 -0.66 4.98 -12.90
CA ILE A 54 -1.54 3.89 -12.46
C ILE A 54 -2.07 3.11 -13.67
N GLU A 55 -2.54 3.83 -14.68
CA GLU A 55 -2.96 3.23 -15.95
C GLU A 55 -1.82 2.46 -16.63
N ALA A 56 -0.62 3.04 -16.69
CA ALA A 56 0.55 2.37 -17.25
C ALA A 56 0.91 1.09 -16.49
N LEU A 57 0.75 1.07 -15.16
CA LEU A 57 0.97 -0.12 -14.34
C LEU A 57 -0.09 -1.20 -14.58
N GLU A 58 -1.36 -0.81 -14.66
CA GLU A 58 -2.48 -1.71 -14.97
C GLU A 58 -2.40 -2.27 -16.41
N ALA A 59 -1.85 -1.49 -17.34
CA ALA A 59 -1.62 -1.88 -18.73
C ALA A 59 -0.23 -2.50 -18.98
N GLU A 60 0.55 -2.71 -17.92
CA GLU A 60 1.90 -3.32 -17.98
C GLU A 60 2.88 -2.61 -18.95
N ARG A 61 2.72 -1.29 -19.12
CA ARG A 61 3.60 -0.45 -19.92
C ARG A 61 4.86 -0.08 -19.13
N TRP A 62 5.75 -1.05 -18.95
CA TRP A 62 6.94 -0.92 -18.10
C TRP A 62 7.88 0.24 -18.51
N ASP A 63 7.89 0.63 -19.78
CA ASP A 63 8.71 1.73 -20.30
C ASP A 63 8.25 3.12 -19.83
N GLU A 64 6.97 3.26 -19.44
CA GLU A 64 6.40 4.51 -18.91
C GLU A 64 6.54 4.63 -17.38
N LEU A 65 7.11 3.60 -16.73
CA LEU A 65 7.19 3.49 -15.28
C LEU A 65 8.62 3.70 -14.76
N PRO A 66 8.77 4.13 -13.50
CA PRO A 66 10.06 4.07 -12.82
C PRO A 66 10.61 2.65 -12.85
N ARG A 67 11.94 2.48 -12.87
CA ARG A 67 12.60 1.17 -12.84
C ARG A 67 13.25 0.90 -11.48
N GLY A 68 13.40 -0.37 -11.11
CA GLY A 68 14.11 -0.79 -9.90
C GLY A 68 13.30 -0.65 -8.61
N ALA A 69 13.98 -0.29 -7.53
CA ALA A 69 13.37 -0.21 -6.20
C ALA A 69 12.11 0.69 -6.13
N PRO A 70 12.03 1.84 -6.82
CA PRO A 70 10.81 2.65 -6.86
C PRO A 70 9.58 1.92 -7.44
N LEU A 71 9.75 1.08 -8.46
CA LEU A 71 8.66 0.30 -9.06
C LEU A 71 8.11 -0.74 -8.09
N ARG A 72 9.01 -1.47 -7.43
CA ARG A 72 8.63 -2.42 -6.38
C ARG A 72 7.89 -1.71 -5.26
N GLY A 73 8.36 -0.53 -4.85
CA GLY A 73 7.68 0.32 -3.86
C GLY A 73 6.26 0.73 -4.29
N PHE A 74 6.08 1.07 -5.56
CA PHE A 74 4.77 1.41 -6.13
C PHE A 74 3.80 0.22 -6.04
N VAL A 75 4.20 -0.95 -6.54
CA VAL A 75 3.36 -2.16 -6.49
C VAL A 75 3.02 -2.55 -5.05
N LYS A 76 3.98 -2.45 -4.12
CA LYS A 76 3.74 -2.69 -2.68
C LYS A 76 2.70 -1.74 -2.10
N ASN A 77 2.79 -0.44 -2.41
CA ASN A 77 1.85 0.55 -1.88
C ASN A 77 0.44 0.32 -2.46
N TYR A 78 0.36 -0.03 -3.75
CA TYR A 78 -0.90 -0.33 -4.39
C TYR A 78 -1.56 -1.59 -3.80
N GLY A 79 -0.81 -2.68 -3.65
CA GLY A 79 -1.31 -3.91 -3.03
C GLY A 79 -1.83 -3.69 -1.60
N ARG A 80 -1.12 -2.91 -0.78
CA ARG A 80 -1.59 -2.54 0.57
C ARG A 80 -2.87 -1.74 0.56
N TYR A 81 -3.01 -0.81 -0.38
CA TYR A 81 -4.22 -0.01 -0.50
C TYR A 81 -5.43 -0.85 -0.92
N LEU A 82 -5.21 -1.84 -1.78
CA LEU A 82 -6.24 -2.81 -2.21
C LEU A 82 -6.49 -3.94 -1.19
N GLY A 83 -5.73 -4.00 -0.10
CA GLY A 83 -5.87 -5.03 0.93
C GLY A 83 -5.49 -6.44 0.48
N THR A 84 -4.59 -6.58 -0.49
CA THR A 84 -4.15 -7.89 -1.02
C THR A 84 -2.75 -8.28 -0.56
N ASP A 85 -2.37 -9.54 -0.83
CA ASP A 85 -1.05 -10.06 -0.51
C ASP A 85 0.02 -9.39 -1.38
N VAL A 86 0.84 -8.59 -0.70
CA VAL A 86 1.88 -7.78 -1.33
C VAL A 86 3.04 -8.62 -1.84
N ASP A 87 3.38 -9.72 -1.16
CA ASP A 87 4.52 -10.54 -1.52
C ASP A 87 4.24 -11.32 -2.80
N VAL A 88 2.99 -11.76 -2.99
CA VAL A 88 2.53 -12.36 -4.26
C VAL A 88 2.65 -11.35 -5.41
N LEU A 89 2.18 -10.12 -5.24
CA LEU A 89 2.26 -9.09 -6.28
C LEU A 89 3.71 -8.73 -6.64
N VAL A 90 4.59 -8.64 -5.65
CA VAL A 90 6.02 -8.34 -5.90
C VAL A 90 6.70 -9.49 -6.62
N THR A 91 6.36 -10.74 -6.28
CA THR A 91 6.87 -11.92 -6.98
C THR A 91 6.41 -11.94 -8.45
N LEU A 92 5.14 -11.59 -8.70
CA LEU A 92 4.61 -11.42 -10.06
C LEU A 92 5.29 -10.27 -10.82
N LEU A 93 5.63 -9.18 -10.15
CA LEU A 93 6.40 -8.09 -10.77
C LEU A 93 7.80 -8.57 -11.17
N ASP A 94 8.50 -9.24 -10.25
CA ASP A 94 9.87 -9.70 -10.45
C ASP A 94 9.96 -10.76 -11.57
N SER A 95 8.89 -11.52 -11.83
CA SER A 95 8.84 -12.46 -12.97
C SER A 95 8.62 -11.77 -14.32
N GLN A 96 7.95 -10.61 -14.36
CA GLN A 96 7.66 -9.90 -15.62
C GLN A 96 8.73 -8.90 -16.04
N VAL A 97 9.27 -8.14 -15.08
CA VAL A 97 10.30 -7.12 -15.36
C VAL A 97 11.72 -7.69 -15.18
N GLY A 98 11.81 -8.96 -14.77
CA GLY A 98 13.01 -9.55 -14.20
C GLY A 98 13.26 -9.01 -12.79
N SER A 99 13.97 -9.76 -11.95
CA SER A 99 14.59 -9.18 -10.75
C SER A 99 15.37 -7.99 -11.25
N THR A 100 14.89 -6.76 -10.97
CA THR A 100 15.65 -5.56 -11.29
C THR A 100 16.82 -5.56 -10.33
N GLY A 101 17.82 -6.36 -10.69
CA GLY A 101 19.01 -6.59 -9.94
C GLY A 101 19.62 -5.24 -9.74
N ALA A 102 19.71 -4.87 -8.46
CA ALA A 102 20.90 -4.20 -8.00
C ALA A 102 22.07 -4.81 -8.78
N ARG A 103 22.68 -4.01 -9.67
CA ARG A 103 24.03 -4.32 -10.08
C ARG A 103 24.79 -4.50 -8.76
N PRO A 104 25.36 -5.67 -8.45
CA PRO A 104 26.10 -5.82 -7.22
C PRO A 104 27.29 -4.88 -7.39
N ILE A 105 27.21 -3.71 -6.75
CA ILE A 105 28.41 -2.99 -6.39
C ILE A 105 29.06 -3.95 -5.40
N PRO A 106 30.26 -4.51 -5.67
CA PRO A 106 30.98 -5.29 -4.67
C PRO A 106 31.32 -4.32 -3.53
N MET A 107 30.41 -4.18 -2.59
CA MET A 107 30.67 -3.55 -1.31
C MET A 107 31.54 -4.58 -0.60
N SER A 108 32.83 -4.30 -0.52
CA SER A 108 33.81 -5.08 0.21
C SER A 108 33.30 -5.34 1.63
N VAL A 109 32.83 -6.56 1.88
CA VAL A 109 32.51 -7.05 3.21
C VAL A 109 33.84 -7.41 3.87
N PRO A 110 34.28 -6.77 4.96
CA PRO A 110 35.25 -7.42 5.82
C PRO A 110 34.51 -8.60 6.46
N ALA A 111 34.93 -9.81 6.08
CA ALA A 111 34.52 -11.04 6.70
C ALA A 111 34.81 -10.95 8.21
N SER A 112 33.75 -10.83 9.01
CA SER A 112 33.76 -11.20 10.41
C SER A 112 32.71 -12.28 10.61
N LEU A 113 33.24 -13.50 10.78
CA LEU A 113 32.66 -14.72 11.32
C LEU A 113 31.33 -14.55 12.08
N GLY A 114 30.34 -15.35 11.70
CA GLY A 114 29.09 -15.51 12.43
C GLY A 114 28.12 -16.45 11.72
N ALA A 115 28.51 -17.71 11.58
CA ALA A 115 27.58 -18.77 11.21
C ALA A 115 26.61 -19.04 12.38
N ALA A 116 25.37 -18.58 12.21
CA ALA A 116 24.15 -19.14 12.77
C ALA A 116 23.06 -18.61 11.83
N ASP A 117 22.65 -19.34 10.80
CA ASP A 117 21.69 -20.44 10.91
C ASP A 117 20.67 -20.21 12.03
N LEU A 118 19.75 -19.29 11.80
CA LEU A 118 18.37 -19.41 12.24
C LEU A 118 17.48 -18.73 11.21
N SER A 119 16.84 -19.55 10.38
CA SER A 119 15.57 -19.20 9.75
C SER A 119 14.55 -18.86 10.84
N VAL A 120 14.35 -17.57 11.09
CA VAL A 120 13.15 -17.04 11.74
C VAL A 120 12.28 -16.41 10.66
N GLN A 121 11.36 -17.25 10.22
CA GLN A 121 10.05 -16.93 9.70
C GLN A 121 9.38 -15.83 10.55
N GLY A 122 8.85 -14.80 9.89
CA GLY A 122 7.94 -13.82 10.49
C GLY A 122 8.65 -12.64 11.15
N GLU A 123 8.52 -11.47 10.52
CA GLU A 123 8.06 -10.20 11.11
C GLU A 123 8.36 -9.13 10.04
N PRO A 124 7.38 -8.75 9.18
CA PRO A 124 7.54 -7.56 8.37
C PRO A 124 7.73 -6.40 9.35
N VAL A 125 8.85 -5.68 9.24
CA VAL A 125 9.13 -4.51 10.06
C VAL A 125 8.04 -3.47 9.79
N HIS A 126 6.96 -3.55 10.57
CA HIS A 126 5.98 -2.51 10.80
C HIS A 126 6.75 -1.35 11.40
N ARG A 127 7.29 -0.48 10.55
CA ARG A 127 7.94 0.75 10.96
C ARG A 127 6.88 1.55 11.73
N PRO A 128 6.92 1.59 13.07
CA PRO A 128 5.71 1.78 13.84
C PRO A 128 5.44 3.27 13.87
N TRP A 129 4.59 3.70 12.96
CA TRP A 129 3.97 5.01 13.03
C TRP A 129 3.23 5.20 14.39
N GLY A 130 2.89 4.10 15.05
CA GLY A 130 2.43 4.06 16.44
C GLY A 130 3.42 4.63 17.47
N TRP A 131 4.74 4.57 17.26
CA TRP A 131 5.68 5.19 18.20
C TRP A 131 5.64 6.72 18.10
N LEU A 132 5.34 7.29 16.93
CA LEU A 132 5.11 8.73 16.81
C LEU A 132 3.84 9.17 17.53
N ILE A 133 2.79 8.34 17.54
CA ILE A 133 1.57 8.60 18.31
C ILE A 133 1.87 8.56 19.81
N ILE A 134 2.66 7.60 20.28
CA ILE A 134 3.09 7.53 21.69
C ILE A 134 3.92 8.77 22.07
N ILE A 135 4.85 9.19 21.21
CA ILE A 135 5.66 10.40 21.42
C ILE A 135 4.78 11.66 21.44
N LEU A 136 3.81 11.77 20.53
CA LEU A 136 2.87 12.89 20.49
C LEU A 136 2.00 12.95 21.76
N ILE A 137 1.46 11.82 22.19
CA ILE A 137 0.68 11.73 23.44
C ILE A 137 1.55 12.11 24.63
N LEU A 138 2.79 11.62 24.70
CA LEU A 138 3.73 11.98 25.76
C LEU A 138 4.01 13.48 25.80
N LEU A 139 4.22 14.12 24.64
CA LEU A 139 4.43 15.57 24.53
C LEU A 139 3.19 16.36 24.99
N ILE A 140 1.98 15.89 24.63
CA ILE A 140 0.73 16.52 25.08
C ILE A 140 0.57 16.41 26.60
N VAL A 141 0.83 15.24 27.18
CA VAL A 141 0.74 15.02 28.64
C VAL A 141 1.76 15.89 29.39
N VAL A 142 3.01 15.94 28.91
CA VAL A 142 4.05 16.79 29.51
C VAL A 142 3.71 18.27 29.38
N GLY A 143 3.22 18.70 28.22
CA GLY A 143 2.77 20.08 28.00
C GLY A 143 1.59 20.48 28.88
N PHE A 144 0.58 19.61 28.99
CA PHE A 144 -0.57 19.81 29.87
C PHE A 144 -0.14 19.93 31.35
N TYR A 145 0.75 19.05 31.79
CA TYR A 145 1.26 19.06 33.16
C TYR A 145 2.10 20.31 33.47
N ALA A 146 2.85 20.82 32.49
CA ALA A 146 3.61 22.06 32.63
C ALA A 146 2.69 23.30 32.77
N VAL A 147 1.56 23.32 32.06
CA VAL A 147 0.54 24.39 32.15
C VAL A 147 -0.20 24.34 33.48
N GLU A 148 -0.64 23.16 33.94
CA GLU A 148 -1.34 23.05 35.23
C GLU A 148 -0.44 23.37 36.43
N ARG A 149 0.87 23.06 36.37
CA ARG A 149 1.82 23.45 37.41
C ARG A 149 2.25 24.93 37.35
N GLY A 150 1.76 25.71 36.39
CA GLY A 150 2.14 27.12 36.23
C GLY A 150 3.62 27.30 35.89
N TRP A 151 4.25 26.29 35.28
CA TRP A 151 5.69 26.26 35.01
C TRP A 151 6.06 26.80 33.62
N VAL A 152 5.09 27.38 32.89
CA VAL A 152 5.29 27.98 31.57
C VAL A 152 5.45 29.49 31.72
N PRO A 153 6.69 30.02 31.79
CA PRO A 153 6.92 31.46 31.76
C PRO A 153 6.55 32.03 30.39
N ASP A 154 6.01 33.26 30.37
CA ASP A 154 5.58 33.97 29.15
C ASP A 154 6.68 34.13 28.09
N THR A 155 7.94 33.88 28.45
CA THR A 155 9.11 33.86 27.56
C THR A 155 9.13 32.68 26.59
N TRP A 156 8.34 31.62 26.82
CA TRP A 156 8.20 30.48 25.89
C TRP A 156 7.11 30.66 24.84
N LEU A 157 6.29 31.70 24.95
CA LEU A 157 5.33 32.09 23.92
C LEU A 157 6.04 32.93 22.85
N VAL A 158 6.89 32.29 22.05
CA VAL A 158 7.62 32.95 20.95
C VAL A 158 6.68 33.36 19.80
N PHE A 159 5.41 32.98 19.87
CA PHE A 159 4.39 33.23 18.85
C PHE A 159 3.43 34.33 19.30
N ASP A 160 3.75 35.58 19.01
CA ASP A 160 2.89 36.75 19.30
C ASP A 160 1.48 36.65 18.68
N TRP A 161 1.32 35.87 17.61
CA TRP A 161 0.03 35.64 16.95
C TRP A 161 -1.03 34.99 17.87
N LEU A 162 -0.62 34.21 18.88
CA LEU A 162 -1.55 33.55 19.80
C LEU A 162 -2.17 34.54 20.81
N LYS A 163 -1.48 35.63 21.15
CA LYS A 163 -2.02 36.69 22.04
C LYS A 163 -3.10 37.52 21.35
N SER A 164 -3.09 37.60 20.02
CA SER A 164 -4.06 38.40 19.25
C SER A 164 -5.43 37.74 19.10
N LEU A 165 -5.55 36.43 19.36
CA LEU A 165 -6.82 35.69 19.25
C LEU A 165 -7.74 35.82 20.47
N LYS A 166 -7.26 36.49 21.53
CA LYS A 166 -8.01 36.66 22.79
C LYS A 166 -8.42 38.12 23.04
N LYS A 167 -8.71 38.87 21.97
CA LYS A 167 -9.20 40.25 22.05
C LYS A 167 -10.47 40.43 21.26
#